data_AF-A0A4R0KMK2-F1
#
_entry.id   AF-A0A4R0KMK2-F1
#
_cell.length_a   1.000
_cell.length_b   1.000
_cell.length_c   1.000
_cell.angle_alpha   90.00
_cell.angle_beta   90.00
_cell.angle_gamma   90.00
#
_symmetry.space_group_name_H-M   'P 1'
#
loop_
_entity.id
_entity.type
_entity.pdbx_description
1 polymer ?
#
loop_
_entity_poly.entity_id
_entity_poly.type
_entity_poly.pdbx_seq_one_letter_code
_entity_poly.pdbx_strand_id
1 'polypeptide(L)'
;MIGRRPRQPPRSTGGRRGTSGGGRQLSEWAFTGGETRRLMARRVEQKARARERIAAQQAAQARAERRRRVLFAAGAVAVVVIVVAGLVIIRLAGGGKDNTATGPSGAADSQIMTALSSVPDSTFTEVGTGAVQGGPAAITAPALTAGGKPKVLYIGAEYCPFCAAERWPVTVALSRFGTFSNLGTTHSSASDVFPNTPTLSFHGATYTSQYLTFTGVETTTNQQVNGQYAPLDTPTAEDQKTFDTYNAPPYVKEGGSIPFVDLGGKFVASGASYSPDILAGKTQAEVAAALKDPSSPIAKAIVGSSNLYTAALCQVTGNQPSNVCTSAAVTAAAGKLGKS
;
A
#
# COMPACT_ATOMS: atom_id res chain seq x y z
N MET A 1 -21.38 0.88 -40.98
CA MET A 1 -22.32 -0.06 -41.66
C MET A 1 -21.85 -1.49 -41.42
N ILE A 2 -22.76 -2.48 -41.51
CA ILE A 2 -22.58 -3.94 -41.77
C ILE A 2 -21.27 -4.63 -41.28
N GLY A 3 -21.25 -5.70 -40.47
CA GLY A 3 -22.32 -6.44 -39.78
C GLY A 3 -22.27 -7.98 -39.98
N ARG A 4 -22.59 -8.74 -38.90
CA ARG A 4 -22.65 -10.24 -38.76
C ARG A 4 -21.26 -10.90 -38.63
N ARG A 5 -20.86 -11.56 -37.53
CA ARG A 5 -21.43 -12.60 -36.61
C ARG A 5 -21.17 -14.07 -37.06
N PRO A 6 -20.80 -14.98 -36.13
CA PRO A 6 -20.32 -16.34 -36.44
C PRO A 6 -21.44 -17.36 -36.68
N ARG A 7 -21.09 -18.54 -37.22
CA ARG A 7 -22.01 -19.65 -37.49
C ARG A 7 -22.04 -20.67 -36.33
N GLN A 8 -23.25 -21.06 -35.92
CA GLN A 8 -23.53 -22.31 -35.19
C GLN A 8 -23.98 -23.42 -36.16
N PRO A 9 -23.94 -24.71 -35.76
CA PRO A 9 -24.25 -25.84 -36.65
C PRO A 9 -25.77 -26.17 -36.74
N PRO A 10 -26.25 -26.68 -37.89
CA PRO A 10 -27.59 -27.25 -38.04
C PRO A 10 -27.70 -28.71 -37.55
N ARG A 11 -28.93 -29.27 -37.55
CA ARG A 11 -29.29 -30.50 -36.82
C ARG A 11 -30.38 -31.31 -37.57
N SER A 12 -30.26 -32.65 -37.65
CA SER A 12 -31.20 -33.62 -38.30
C SER A 12 -31.42 -33.41 -39.83
N THR A 13 -31.99 -34.30 -40.67
CA THR A 13 -32.62 -35.67 -40.60
C THR A 13 -32.03 -36.58 -41.72
N GLY A 14 -32.38 -37.86 -41.95
CA GLY A 14 -33.06 -38.83 -41.07
C GLY A 14 -34.00 -39.91 -41.67
N GLY A 15 -33.84 -40.46 -42.89
CA GLY A 15 -34.82 -41.45 -43.41
C GLY A 15 -34.52 -42.34 -44.65
N ARG A 16 -34.46 -43.66 -44.41
CA ARG A 16 -35.03 -44.82 -45.19
C ARG A 16 -34.57 -45.23 -46.62
N ARG A 17 -34.16 -46.52 -46.71
CA ARG A 17 -34.32 -47.55 -47.79
C ARG A 17 -33.51 -47.38 -49.10
N GLY A 18 -33.02 -48.45 -49.75
CA GLY A 18 -32.93 -49.87 -49.34
C GLY A 18 -32.65 -50.88 -50.50
N THR A 19 -32.16 -52.09 -50.17
CA THR A 19 -31.89 -53.28 -51.05
C THR A 19 -30.84 -53.09 -52.16
N SER A 20 -30.02 -54.07 -52.59
CA SER A 20 -29.83 -55.52 -52.30
C SER A 20 -28.31 -55.87 -52.41
N GLY A 21 -27.79 -57.11 -52.23
CA GLY A 21 -28.30 -58.36 -51.64
C GLY A 21 -27.62 -59.65 -52.17
N GLY A 22 -26.87 -60.37 -51.31
CA GLY A 22 -26.16 -61.64 -51.63
C GLY A 22 -24.76 -61.70 -50.97
N GLY A 23 -24.23 -62.83 -50.46
CA GLY A 23 -24.87 -64.15 -50.28
C GLY A 23 -24.05 -65.15 -49.42
N ARG A 24 -24.75 -65.81 -48.48
CA ARG A 24 -24.55 -67.15 -47.85
C ARG A 24 -23.13 -67.70 -47.53
N GLN A 25 -22.87 -67.90 -46.23
CA GLN A 25 -22.79 -69.23 -45.55
C GLN A 25 -22.83 -68.97 -44.02
N LEU A 26 -23.80 -69.46 -43.22
CA LEU A 26 -24.18 -70.83 -42.81
C LEU A 26 -23.44 -71.36 -41.56
N SER A 27 -24.05 -71.17 -40.38
CA SER A 27 -24.15 -72.16 -39.28
C SER A 27 -25.27 -71.75 -38.30
N GLU A 28 -25.77 -72.70 -37.50
CA GLU A 28 -27.07 -72.75 -36.79
C GLU A 28 -27.60 -71.54 -35.97
N TRP A 29 -28.92 -71.55 -35.76
CA TRP A 29 -29.69 -70.75 -34.79
C TRP A 29 -30.46 -71.66 -33.81
N ALA A 30 -30.37 -71.42 -32.48
CA ALA A 30 -31.38 -71.89 -31.52
C ALA A 30 -31.43 -71.06 -30.21
N PHE A 31 -32.52 -70.29 -30.03
CA PHE A 31 -33.19 -69.92 -28.77
C PHE A 31 -32.41 -69.58 -27.45
N THR A 32 -32.16 -68.29 -27.16
CA THR A 32 -32.29 -67.71 -25.78
C THR A 32 -32.81 -66.25 -25.74
N GLY A 33 -33.97 -65.97 -26.35
CA GLY A 33 -34.56 -64.62 -26.44
C GLY A 33 -34.84 -63.87 -25.11
N GLY A 34 -34.67 -64.51 -23.95
CA GLY A 34 -34.81 -63.89 -22.63
C GLY A 34 -33.55 -63.17 -22.12
N GLU A 35 -32.35 -63.53 -22.59
CA GLU A 35 -31.09 -63.01 -22.03
C GLU A 35 -30.80 -61.56 -22.46
N THR A 36 -31.03 -61.23 -23.72
CA THR A 36 -30.76 -59.88 -24.25
C THR A 36 -31.59 -58.79 -23.55
N ARG A 37 -32.84 -59.08 -23.18
CA ARG A 37 -33.68 -58.19 -22.36
C ARG A 37 -33.10 -58.01 -20.94
N ARG A 38 -32.67 -59.10 -20.29
CA ARG A 38 -32.02 -59.07 -18.97
C ARG A 38 -30.71 -58.29 -18.98
N LEU A 39 -29.91 -58.42 -20.04
CA LEU A 39 -28.65 -57.69 -20.23
C LEU A 39 -28.87 -56.18 -20.45
N MET A 40 -29.90 -55.79 -21.22
CA MET A 40 -30.27 -54.38 -21.38
C MET A 40 -30.73 -53.75 -20.05
N ALA A 41 -31.59 -54.44 -19.29
CA ALA A 41 -32.04 -53.97 -17.97
C ALA A 41 -30.86 -53.75 -17.01
N ARG A 42 -29.97 -54.74 -16.87
CA ARG A 42 -28.74 -54.65 -16.06
C ARG A 42 -27.86 -53.46 -16.46
N ARG A 43 -27.73 -53.16 -17.77
CA ARG A 43 -26.97 -51.99 -18.26
C ARG A 43 -27.62 -50.64 -17.92
N VAL A 44 -28.94 -50.58 -17.83
CA VAL A 44 -29.66 -49.37 -17.37
C VAL A 44 -29.47 -49.17 -15.87
N GLU A 45 -29.65 -50.22 -15.06
CA GLU A 45 -29.39 -50.18 -13.61
C GLU A 45 -27.95 -49.79 -13.27
N GLN A 46 -26.97 -50.36 -13.99
CA GLN A 46 -25.55 -49.99 -13.83
C GLN A 46 -25.31 -48.51 -14.14
N LYS A 47 -25.93 -47.95 -15.20
CA LYS A 47 -25.83 -46.52 -15.52
C LYS A 47 -26.53 -45.61 -14.50
N ALA A 48 -27.63 -46.06 -13.90
CA ALA A 48 -28.29 -45.34 -12.82
C ALA A 48 -27.39 -45.27 -11.57
N ARG A 49 -26.91 -46.43 -11.08
CA ARG A 49 -26.01 -46.53 -9.91
C ARG A 49 -24.68 -45.79 -10.12
N ALA A 50 -24.18 -45.71 -11.36
CA ALA A 50 -22.98 -44.92 -11.69
C ALA A 50 -23.23 -43.40 -11.56
N ARG A 51 -24.37 -42.89 -12.05
CA ARG A 51 -24.75 -41.47 -11.92
C ARG A 51 -24.99 -41.08 -10.47
N GLU A 52 -25.65 -41.94 -9.71
CA GLU A 52 -25.92 -41.77 -8.29
C GLU A 52 -24.63 -41.66 -7.47
N ARG A 53 -23.62 -42.51 -7.74
CA ARG A 53 -22.29 -42.42 -7.13
C ARG A 53 -21.56 -41.12 -7.46
N ILE A 54 -21.62 -40.65 -8.71
CA ILE A 54 -21.02 -39.37 -9.12
C ILE A 54 -21.69 -38.18 -8.42
N ALA A 55 -23.02 -38.17 -8.34
CA ALA A 55 -23.78 -37.14 -7.62
C ALA A 55 -23.44 -37.13 -6.12
N ALA A 56 -23.31 -38.30 -5.49
CA ALA A 56 -22.89 -38.42 -4.10
C ALA A 56 -21.45 -37.91 -3.87
N GLN A 57 -20.52 -38.20 -4.78
CA GLN A 57 -19.14 -37.69 -4.73
C GLN A 57 -19.10 -36.15 -4.88
N GLN A 58 -19.85 -35.59 -5.84
CA GLN A 58 -19.95 -34.14 -6.03
C GLN A 58 -20.58 -33.44 -4.81
N ALA A 59 -21.62 -34.02 -4.21
CA ALA A 59 -22.22 -33.51 -2.98
C ALA A 59 -21.25 -33.57 -1.79
N ALA A 60 -20.41 -34.62 -1.69
CA ALA A 60 -19.37 -34.72 -0.67
C ALA A 60 -18.27 -33.67 -0.86
N GLN A 61 -17.80 -33.45 -2.10
CA GLN A 61 -16.83 -32.42 -2.45
C GLN A 61 -17.36 -31.00 -2.14
N ALA A 62 -18.60 -30.69 -2.52
CA ALA A 62 -19.22 -29.39 -2.21
C ALA A 62 -19.38 -29.14 -0.70
N ARG A 63 -19.66 -30.19 0.09
CA ARG A 63 -19.67 -30.12 1.57
C ARG A 63 -18.27 -29.89 2.13
N ALA A 64 -17.24 -30.56 1.60
CA ALA A 64 -15.86 -30.38 2.01
C ALA A 64 -15.35 -28.96 1.69
N GLU A 65 -15.65 -28.41 0.50
CA GLU A 65 -15.33 -27.03 0.14
C GLU A 65 -16.02 -26.02 1.04
N ARG A 66 -17.34 -26.16 1.29
CA ARG A 66 -18.05 -25.28 2.23
C ARG A 66 -17.43 -25.32 3.62
N ARG A 67 -17.11 -26.52 4.14
CA ARG A 67 -16.46 -26.66 5.45
C ARG A 67 -15.07 -26.00 5.46
N ARG A 68 -14.27 -26.15 4.40
CA ARG A 68 -12.96 -25.51 4.26
C ARG A 68 -13.05 -23.97 4.20
N ARG A 69 -14.01 -23.41 3.45
CA ARG A 69 -14.24 -21.95 3.40
C ARG A 69 -14.73 -21.41 4.75
N VAL A 70 -15.64 -22.10 5.43
CA VAL A 70 -16.10 -21.72 6.78
C VAL A 70 -14.97 -21.79 7.81
N LEU A 71 -14.11 -22.81 7.76
CA LEU A 71 -12.94 -22.92 8.63
C LEU A 71 -11.92 -21.79 8.38
N PHE A 72 -11.67 -21.39 7.12
CA PHE A 72 -10.83 -20.24 6.83
C PHE A 72 -11.45 -18.92 7.31
N ALA A 73 -12.75 -18.71 7.10
CA ALA A 73 -13.45 -17.51 7.58
C ALA A 73 -13.45 -17.43 9.13
N ALA A 74 -13.74 -18.54 9.81
CA ALA A 74 -13.68 -18.61 11.27
C ALA A 74 -12.25 -18.42 11.80
N GLY A 75 -11.24 -18.95 11.11
CA GLY A 75 -9.83 -18.72 11.43
C GLY A 75 -9.42 -17.25 11.29
N ALA A 76 -9.84 -16.58 10.23
CA ALA A 76 -9.59 -15.14 10.04
C ALA A 76 -10.26 -14.30 11.14
N VAL A 77 -11.52 -14.59 11.48
CA VAL A 77 -12.23 -13.93 12.59
C VAL A 77 -11.53 -14.20 13.93
N ALA A 78 -11.08 -15.42 14.19
CA ALA A 78 -10.35 -15.76 15.41
C ALA A 78 -9.02 -14.99 15.52
N VAL A 79 -8.26 -14.85 14.42
CA VAL A 79 -7.03 -14.03 14.38
C VAL A 79 -7.35 -12.56 14.67
N VAL A 80 -8.38 -11.98 14.04
CA VAL A 80 -8.81 -10.60 14.32
C VAL A 80 -9.21 -10.41 15.78
N VAL A 81 -9.97 -11.35 16.37
CA VAL A 81 -10.35 -11.30 17.79
C VAL A 81 -9.13 -11.41 18.70
N ILE A 82 -8.13 -12.24 18.37
CA ILE A 82 -6.88 -12.34 19.13
C ILE A 82 -6.06 -11.04 19.04
N VAL A 83 -5.98 -10.42 17.86
CA VAL A 83 -5.29 -9.13 17.68
C VAL A 83 -6.00 -8.02 18.47
N VAL A 84 -7.33 -7.91 18.38
CA VAL A 84 -8.11 -6.91 19.13
C VAL A 84 -8.02 -7.16 20.64
N ALA A 85 -8.11 -8.41 21.10
CA ALA A 85 -7.91 -8.76 22.50
C ALA A 85 -6.48 -8.43 22.97
N GLY A 86 -5.47 -8.68 22.15
CA GLY A 86 -4.08 -8.29 22.42
C GLY A 86 -3.91 -6.78 22.57
N LEU A 87 -4.48 -5.99 21.65
CA LEU A 87 -4.48 -4.52 21.73
C LEU A 87 -5.21 -3.99 22.98
N VAL A 88 -6.35 -4.59 23.34
CA VAL A 88 -7.09 -4.25 24.57
C VAL A 88 -6.30 -4.64 25.83
N ILE A 89 -5.63 -5.80 25.85
CA ILE A 89 -4.77 -6.23 26.97
C ILE A 89 -3.55 -5.30 27.09
N ILE A 90 -2.92 -4.89 25.98
CA ILE A 90 -1.83 -3.90 25.98
C ILE A 90 -2.32 -2.57 26.57
N ARG A 91 -3.53 -2.12 26.19
CA ARG A 91 -4.14 -0.89 26.73
C ARG A 91 -4.49 -0.98 28.23
N LEU A 92 -4.83 -2.17 28.73
CA LEU A 92 -5.19 -2.39 30.15
C LEU A 92 -3.98 -2.69 31.04
N ALA A 93 -2.94 -3.33 30.50
CA ALA A 93 -1.67 -3.59 31.20
C ALA A 93 -0.72 -2.38 31.16
N GLY A 94 -0.89 -1.50 30.17
CA GLY A 94 -0.24 -0.19 30.07
C GLY A 94 -0.76 0.80 31.11
N GLY A 95 -0.47 0.54 32.39
CA GLY A 95 -0.73 1.47 33.49
C GLY A 95 -0.15 2.86 33.19
N GLY A 96 -0.88 3.90 33.59
CA GLY A 96 -0.73 5.26 33.08
C GLY A 96 0.71 5.79 33.04
N LYS A 97 1.26 5.87 31.82
CA LYS A 97 2.22 6.91 31.46
C LYS A 97 1.43 8.19 31.21
N ASP A 98 1.96 9.35 31.59
CA ASP A 98 1.34 10.63 31.29
C ASP A 98 1.26 10.83 29.76
N ASN A 99 0.05 10.81 29.22
CA ASN A 99 -0.21 10.99 27.79
C ASN A 99 -0.23 12.47 27.37
N THR A 100 0.61 13.30 28.01
CA THR A 100 0.88 14.68 27.63
C THR A 100 1.91 14.72 26.49
N ALA A 101 1.69 15.61 25.52
CA ALA A 101 2.68 15.86 24.49
C ALA A 101 3.94 16.49 25.10
N THR A 102 5.10 15.96 24.74
CA THR A 102 6.39 16.35 25.32
C THR A 102 6.95 17.63 24.70
N GLY A 103 6.55 17.98 23.47
CA GLY A 103 7.00 19.17 22.76
C GLY A 103 5.84 19.94 22.08
N PRO A 104 5.97 21.28 21.93
CA PRO A 104 4.85 22.17 21.60
C PRO A 104 4.43 22.13 20.13
N SER A 105 3.15 22.36 19.88
CA SER A 105 2.66 22.81 18.57
C SER A 105 2.92 24.32 18.39
N GLY A 106 3.35 24.74 17.20
CA GLY A 106 3.72 26.13 16.93
C GLY A 106 4.54 26.27 15.65
N ALA A 107 5.38 27.31 15.56
CA ALA A 107 6.38 27.43 14.50
C ALA A 107 7.66 26.68 14.89
N ALA A 108 8.31 26.01 13.93
CA ALA A 108 9.63 25.42 14.16
C ALA A 108 10.68 26.51 14.40
N ASP A 109 11.41 26.40 15.51
CA ASP A 109 12.47 27.34 15.86
C ASP A 109 13.69 27.24 14.93
N SER A 110 14.58 28.24 15.02
CA SER A 110 15.79 28.30 14.20
C SER A 110 16.76 27.13 14.43
N GLN A 111 16.74 26.49 15.59
CA GLN A 111 17.57 25.31 15.90
C GLN A 111 17.03 24.07 15.18
N ILE A 112 15.72 23.84 15.18
CA ILE A 112 15.06 22.78 14.42
C ILE A 112 15.27 23.00 12.91
N MET A 113 15.04 24.22 12.42
CA MET A 113 15.21 24.57 11.00
C MET A 113 16.67 24.41 10.52
N THR A 114 17.64 24.77 11.37
CA THR A 114 19.07 24.51 11.08
C THR A 114 19.36 23.01 11.08
N ALA A 115 18.95 22.27 12.12
CA ALA A 115 19.24 20.84 12.24
C ALA A 115 18.65 19.99 11.10
N LEU A 116 17.48 20.38 10.55
CA LEU A 116 16.86 19.76 9.37
C LEU A 116 17.65 19.99 8.07
N SER A 117 18.31 21.14 7.94
CA SER A 117 19.04 21.56 6.74
C SER A 117 20.55 21.34 6.81
N SER A 118 21.12 21.11 8.00
CA SER A 118 22.56 20.94 8.24
C SER A 118 22.95 19.51 8.68
N VAL A 119 22.20 18.49 8.26
CA VAL A 119 22.60 17.08 8.46
C VAL A 119 23.88 16.78 7.66
N PRO A 120 24.97 16.26 8.27
CA PRO A 120 26.22 16.02 7.53
C PRO A 120 26.11 14.91 6.47
N ASP A 121 26.79 15.09 5.33
CA ASP A 121 26.90 14.06 4.28
C ASP A 121 27.55 12.75 4.75
N SER A 122 28.43 12.82 5.76
CA SER A 122 28.95 11.64 6.46
C SER A 122 27.83 10.87 7.17
N THR A 123 26.92 11.56 7.85
CA THR A 123 25.78 10.95 8.56
C THR A 123 24.81 10.29 7.59
N PHE A 124 24.50 10.93 6.45
CA PHE A 124 23.73 10.29 5.37
C PHE A 124 24.41 9.01 4.84
N THR A 125 25.75 9.03 4.71
CA THR A 125 26.53 7.92 4.16
C THR A 125 26.66 6.75 5.13
N GLU A 126 26.89 7.02 6.43
CA GLU A 126 27.03 6.00 7.47
C GLU A 126 25.69 5.32 7.83
N VAL A 127 24.58 6.07 7.81
CA VAL A 127 23.23 5.52 8.02
C VAL A 127 22.78 4.61 6.87
N GLY A 128 23.12 4.97 5.62
CA GLY A 128 22.66 4.23 4.43
C GLY A 128 21.14 4.18 4.35
N THR A 129 20.56 2.98 4.18
CA THR A 129 19.09 2.75 4.18
C THR A 129 18.69 1.54 5.04
N GLY A 130 19.52 1.15 6.01
CA GLY A 130 19.44 -0.17 6.64
C GLY A 130 18.25 -0.39 7.59
N ALA A 131 17.69 0.66 8.17
CA ALA A 131 16.58 0.59 9.14
C ALA A 131 15.19 0.89 8.52
N VAL A 132 15.12 1.02 7.20
CA VAL A 132 13.94 1.52 6.48
C VAL A 132 12.97 0.38 6.17
N GLN A 133 11.68 0.61 6.40
CA GLN A 133 10.59 -0.38 6.29
C GLN A 133 9.68 -0.16 5.09
N GLY A 134 9.62 1.07 4.57
CA GLY A 134 8.87 1.49 3.39
C GLY A 134 9.49 2.72 2.74
N GLY A 135 8.94 3.19 1.62
CA GLY A 135 9.44 4.39 0.93
C GLY A 135 9.04 4.44 -0.54
N PRO A 136 9.59 5.40 -1.32
CA PRO A 136 9.20 5.63 -2.71
C PRO A 136 9.33 4.41 -3.63
N ALA A 137 8.23 4.06 -4.28
CA ALA A 137 8.14 3.02 -5.30
C ALA A 137 7.87 3.62 -6.68
N ALA A 138 8.57 3.12 -7.70
CA ALA A 138 8.46 3.65 -9.07
C ALA A 138 7.10 3.30 -9.70
N ILE A 139 6.48 4.30 -10.35
CA ILE A 139 5.20 4.19 -11.07
C ILE A 139 5.32 4.78 -12.48
N THR A 140 4.28 4.54 -13.30
CA THR A 140 4.11 5.21 -14.60
C THR A 140 2.87 6.09 -14.57
N ALA A 141 3.06 7.40 -14.44
CA ALA A 141 2.01 8.41 -14.48
C ALA A 141 2.40 9.59 -15.40
N PRO A 142 1.46 10.47 -15.77
CA PRO A 142 1.78 11.78 -16.35
C PRO A 142 2.62 12.60 -15.35
N ALA A 143 3.56 13.40 -15.85
CA ALA A 143 4.48 14.16 -15.01
C ALA A 143 3.74 15.20 -14.16
N LEU A 144 3.75 15.04 -12.82
CA LEU A 144 3.21 16.03 -11.89
C LEU A 144 4.16 17.23 -11.83
N THR A 145 3.68 18.41 -12.23
CA THR A 145 4.50 19.62 -12.35
C THR A 145 3.75 20.86 -11.86
N ALA A 146 4.48 21.87 -11.40
CA ALA A 146 3.98 23.21 -11.14
C ALA A 146 5.08 24.24 -11.38
N GLY A 147 4.72 25.39 -11.97
CA GLY A 147 5.68 26.45 -12.32
C GLY A 147 6.82 25.99 -13.23
N GLY A 148 6.55 25.04 -14.14
CA GLY A 148 7.55 24.46 -15.05
C GLY A 148 8.54 23.48 -14.42
N LYS A 149 8.44 23.21 -13.12
CA LYS A 149 9.29 22.26 -12.38
C LYS A 149 8.48 21.02 -11.96
N PRO A 150 9.12 19.86 -11.71
CA PRO A 150 8.46 18.74 -11.05
C PRO A 150 7.85 19.15 -9.71
N LYS A 151 6.67 18.62 -9.40
CA LYS A 151 5.96 18.85 -8.14
C LYS A 151 6.09 17.63 -7.25
N VAL A 152 6.37 17.88 -5.97
CA VAL A 152 6.24 16.91 -4.88
C VAL A 152 4.96 17.25 -4.14
N LEU A 153 4.05 16.29 -4.03
CA LEU A 153 2.79 16.43 -3.30
C LEU A 153 2.85 15.52 -2.07
N TYR A 154 2.63 16.07 -0.89
CA TYR A 154 2.38 15.32 0.35
C TYR A 154 0.95 15.58 0.81
N ILE A 155 0.21 14.54 1.17
CA ILE A 155 -1.12 14.63 1.79
C ILE A 155 -1.14 13.80 3.07
N GLY A 156 -1.53 14.44 4.17
CA GLY A 156 -1.63 13.83 5.50
C GLY A 156 -2.66 14.51 6.39
N ALA A 157 -2.52 14.30 7.69
CA ALA A 157 -3.31 14.93 8.74
C ALA A 157 -2.46 15.04 10.02
N GLU A 158 -2.62 16.08 10.82
CA GLU A 158 -1.80 16.26 12.02
C GLU A 158 -2.05 15.17 13.07
N TYR A 159 -3.29 14.68 13.20
CA TYR A 159 -3.62 13.60 14.16
C TYR A 159 -2.85 12.29 13.91
N CYS A 160 -2.48 12.03 12.66
CA CYS A 160 -2.03 10.73 12.17
C CYS A 160 -0.57 10.43 12.58
N PRO A 161 -0.28 9.38 13.36
CA PRO A 161 1.07 9.09 13.83
C PRO A 161 2.04 8.61 12.73
N PHE A 162 1.54 7.91 11.72
CA PHE A 162 2.33 7.53 10.55
C PHE A 162 2.74 8.76 9.74
N CYS A 163 1.85 9.75 9.65
CA CYS A 163 2.11 11.07 9.08
C CYS A 163 3.14 11.83 9.93
N ALA A 164 3.03 11.74 11.26
CA ALA A 164 3.97 12.33 12.19
C ALA A 164 5.39 11.77 12.07
N ALA A 165 5.55 10.47 11.77
CA ALA A 165 6.84 9.92 11.36
C ALA A 165 7.30 10.49 10.00
N GLU A 166 6.46 10.39 8.96
CA GLU A 166 6.90 10.62 7.57
C GLU A 166 7.27 12.06 7.21
N ARG A 167 6.72 13.06 7.90
CA ARG A 167 7.12 14.47 7.70
C ARG A 167 8.61 14.70 7.92
N TRP A 168 9.25 13.95 8.83
CA TRP A 168 10.68 14.08 9.10
C TRP A 168 11.57 13.74 7.89
N PRO A 169 11.55 12.51 7.32
CA PRO A 169 12.38 12.18 6.16
C PRO A 169 12.02 12.97 4.90
N VAL A 170 10.73 13.32 4.71
CA VAL A 170 10.30 14.19 3.60
C VAL A 170 10.92 15.59 3.74
N THR A 171 10.88 16.18 4.93
CA THR A 171 11.48 17.52 5.18
C THR A 171 13.01 17.48 5.05
N VAL A 172 13.67 16.48 5.63
CA VAL A 172 15.14 16.33 5.54
C VAL A 172 15.58 16.14 4.08
N ALA A 173 14.88 15.31 3.30
CA ALA A 173 15.19 15.12 1.88
C ALA A 173 14.96 16.41 1.06
N LEU A 174 13.82 17.09 1.23
CA LEU A 174 13.52 18.34 0.51
C LEU A 174 14.47 19.48 0.90
N SER A 175 14.95 19.53 2.15
CA SER A 175 15.94 20.51 2.61
C SER A 175 17.30 20.40 1.91
N ARG A 176 17.54 19.31 1.14
CA ARG A 176 18.71 19.17 0.26
C ARG A 176 18.54 19.82 -1.12
N PHE A 177 17.32 20.18 -1.51
CA PHE A 177 16.99 20.77 -2.82
C PHE A 177 16.45 22.21 -2.70
N GLY A 178 16.23 22.72 -1.49
CA GLY A 178 15.60 24.02 -1.26
C GLY A 178 15.42 24.32 0.23
N THR A 179 14.67 25.39 0.52
CA THR A 179 14.51 25.93 1.88
C THR A 179 13.02 26.03 2.23
N PHE A 180 12.67 25.59 3.43
CA PHE A 180 11.36 25.82 4.04
C PHE A 180 11.32 27.14 4.81
N SER A 181 10.17 27.80 4.80
CA SER A 181 9.83 28.94 5.66
C SER A 181 8.42 28.76 6.22
N ASN A 182 8.18 29.22 7.46
CA ASN A 182 6.93 28.99 8.21
C ASN A 182 6.58 27.49 8.43
N LEU A 183 7.59 26.62 8.52
CA LEU A 183 7.38 25.22 8.88
C LEU A 183 6.87 25.13 10.32
N GLY A 184 5.82 24.34 10.57
CA GLY A 184 5.26 24.16 11.91
C GLY A 184 5.95 23.04 12.70
N THR A 185 5.73 23.04 14.02
CA THR A 185 5.80 21.84 14.87
C THR A 185 4.40 21.45 15.31
N THR A 186 4.17 20.15 15.47
CA THR A 186 2.95 19.61 16.09
C THR A 186 3.23 18.21 16.66
N HIS A 187 2.21 17.48 17.07
CA HIS A 187 2.32 16.09 17.49
C HIS A 187 1.08 15.29 17.03
N SER A 188 1.18 13.96 16.88
CA SER A 188 0.00 13.13 16.60
C SER A 188 -1.02 13.19 17.74
N SER A 189 -2.26 12.77 17.47
CA SER A 189 -3.32 12.77 18.48
C SER A 189 -2.95 11.93 19.71
N ALA A 190 -3.36 12.40 20.89
CA ALA A 190 -3.17 11.69 22.16
C ALA A 190 -4.03 10.40 22.29
N SER A 191 -4.94 10.14 21.33
CA SER A 191 -5.85 8.99 21.34
C SER A 191 -5.57 7.91 20.27
N ASP A 192 -4.55 8.11 19.43
CA ASP A 192 -4.14 7.19 18.37
C ASP A 192 -3.15 6.10 18.89
N VAL A 193 -2.80 5.11 18.05
CA VAL A 193 -1.99 3.94 18.43
C VAL A 193 -0.53 4.26 18.82
N PHE A 194 -0.01 5.40 18.35
CA PHE A 194 1.25 5.99 18.82
C PHE A 194 0.96 7.44 19.27
N PRO A 195 0.52 7.65 20.53
CA PRO A 195 -0.01 8.93 20.96
C PRO A 195 1.08 9.99 21.11
N ASN A 196 0.76 11.23 20.75
CA ASN A 196 1.66 12.40 20.86
C ASN A 196 3.03 12.22 20.18
N THR A 197 3.10 11.51 19.05
CA THR A 197 4.30 11.36 18.22
C THR A 197 4.79 12.76 17.78
N PRO A 198 5.98 13.23 18.20
CA PRO A 198 6.45 14.59 17.92
C PRO A 198 6.83 14.75 16.45
N THR A 199 6.39 15.86 15.84
CA THR A 199 6.54 16.05 14.40
C THR A 199 6.55 17.51 13.97
N LEU A 200 6.78 17.70 12.68
CA LEU A 200 6.67 18.96 11.96
C LEU A 200 5.22 19.11 11.45
N SER A 201 4.87 20.27 10.90
CA SER A 201 3.61 20.45 10.17
C SER A 201 3.86 21.23 8.88
N PHE A 202 3.27 20.78 7.78
CA PHE A 202 3.30 21.51 6.52
C PHE A 202 2.18 22.55 6.39
N HIS A 203 1.23 22.59 7.33
CA HIS A 203 0.17 23.60 7.35
C HIS A 203 0.79 25.01 7.45
N GLY A 204 0.44 25.90 6.51
CA GLY A 204 1.01 27.25 6.41
C GLY A 204 2.48 27.33 5.98
N ALA A 205 3.15 26.19 5.76
CA ALA A 205 4.55 26.15 5.35
C ALA A 205 4.72 26.51 3.87
N THR A 206 5.85 27.15 3.56
CA THR A 206 6.25 27.52 2.20
C THR A 206 7.61 26.91 1.87
N TYR A 207 7.85 26.59 0.61
CA TYR A 207 9.09 25.92 0.17
C TYR A 207 9.62 26.54 -1.12
N THR A 208 10.89 26.94 -1.11
CA THR A 208 11.58 27.57 -2.24
C THR A 208 12.71 26.69 -2.76
N SER A 209 12.73 26.41 -4.06
CA SER A 209 13.75 25.60 -4.73
C SER A 209 13.90 25.97 -6.20
N GLN A 210 15.11 25.81 -6.75
CA GLN A 210 15.36 25.93 -8.19
C GLN A 210 14.99 24.65 -8.96
N TYR A 211 14.94 23.48 -8.30
CA TYR A 211 14.86 22.17 -8.96
C TYR A 211 13.45 21.58 -8.99
N LEU A 212 12.62 21.88 -7.99
CA LEU A 212 11.28 21.31 -7.82
C LEU A 212 10.32 22.30 -7.15
N THR A 213 9.05 21.92 -7.04
CA THR A 213 8.04 22.55 -6.17
C THR A 213 7.55 21.55 -5.14
N PHE A 214 7.06 22.04 -3.99
CA PHE A 214 6.45 21.21 -2.96
C PHE A 214 5.07 21.74 -2.61
N THR A 215 4.14 20.83 -2.31
CA THR A 215 2.85 21.13 -1.71
C THR A 215 2.60 20.07 -0.64
N GLY A 216 2.70 20.46 0.62
CA GLY A 216 2.24 19.65 1.74
C GLY A 216 0.84 20.08 2.13
N VAL A 217 -0.05 19.11 2.37
CA VAL A 217 -1.43 19.34 2.75
C VAL A 217 -1.73 18.59 4.04
N GLU A 218 -2.05 19.31 5.10
CA GLU A 218 -2.51 18.73 6.36
C GLU A 218 -4.02 18.87 6.44
N THR A 219 -4.76 17.79 6.16
CA THR A 219 -6.22 17.86 6.00
C THR A 219 -6.98 18.20 7.28
N THR A 220 -6.46 17.83 8.45
CA THR A 220 -7.12 18.00 9.76
C THR A 220 -6.15 18.17 10.93
N THR A 221 -6.62 18.80 12.01
CA THR A 221 -5.90 19.05 13.28
C THR A 221 -5.50 17.78 14.04
N ASN A 222 -4.58 17.90 15.00
CA ASN A 222 -4.24 16.82 15.93
C ASN A 222 -5.17 16.69 17.14
N GLN A 223 -5.92 17.74 17.49
CA GLN A 223 -6.90 17.74 18.58
C GLN A 223 -8.32 17.52 18.05
N GLN A 224 -9.14 16.79 18.82
CA GLN A 224 -10.56 16.65 18.55
C GLN A 224 -11.40 17.69 19.31
N VAL A 225 -12.34 18.32 18.62
CA VAL A 225 -13.42 19.13 19.21
C VAL A 225 -14.73 18.41 18.92
N ASN A 226 -15.55 18.16 19.95
CA ASN A 226 -16.80 17.40 19.84
C ASN A 226 -16.64 16.02 19.17
N GLY A 227 -15.49 15.36 19.36
CA GLY A 227 -15.17 14.05 18.80
C GLY A 227 -14.76 14.04 17.32
N GLN A 228 -14.52 15.21 16.71
CA GLN A 228 -14.04 15.36 15.34
C GLN A 228 -12.73 16.14 15.31
N TYR A 229 -11.78 15.75 14.45
CA TYR A 229 -10.65 16.61 14.11
C TYR A 229 -11.15 17.72 13.18
N ALA A 230 -10.76 18.97 13.44
CA ALA A 230 -11.18 20.10 12.62
C ALA A 230 -10.40 20.11 11.28
N PRO A 231 -11.02 20.50 10.15
CA PRO A 231 -10.29 20.73 8.90
C PRO A 231 -9.20 21.78 9.06
N LEU A 232 -8.06 21.58 8.38
CA LEU A 232 -6.98 22.56 8.26
C LEU A 232 -6.84 22.98 6.79
N ASP A 233 -6.11 22.21 5.99
CA ASP A 233 -5.94 22.45 4.55
C ASP A 233 -6.99 21.69 3.72
N THR A 234 -7.33 22.24 2.56
CA THR A 234 -8.13 21.56 1.53
C THR A 234 -7.25 21.30 0.31
N PRO A 235 -7.04 20.04 -0.13
CA PRO A 235 -6.30 19.75 -1.35
C PRO A 235 -6.92 20.46 -2.57
N THR A 236 -6.09 20.85 -3.55
CA THR A 236 -6.62 21.30 -4.84
C THR A 236 -7.34 20.15 -5.56
N ALA A 237 -8.25 20.44 -6.49
CA ALA A 237 -8.93 19.38 -7.25
C ALA A 237 -7.95 18.51 -8.07
N GLU A 238 -6.78 19.04 -8.45
CA GLU A 238 -5.72 18.30 -9.14
C GLU A 238 -4.92 17.42 -8.17
N ASP A 239 -4.67 17.90 -6.95
CA ASP A 239 -3.97 17.17 -5.90
C ASP A 239 -4.83 16.05 -5.30
N GLN A 240 -6.13 16.32 -5.06
CA GLN A 240 -7.09 15.29 -4.66
C GLN A 240 -7.20 14.20 -5.73
N LYS A 241 -7.29 14.57 -7.02
CA LYS A 241 -7.29 13.61 -8.12
C LYS A 241 -6.00 12.79 -8.19
N THR A 242 -4.85 13.39 -7.90
CA THR A 242 -3.55 12.70 -7.83
C THR A 242 -3.55 11.67 -6.70
N PHE A 243 -4.03 12.06 -5.51
CA PHE A 243 -4.24 11.15 -4.38
C PHE A 243 -5.20 10.01 -4.73
N ASP A 244 -6.42 10.30 -5.20
CA ASP A 244 -7.44 9.30 -5.52
C ASP A 244 -7.00 8.31 -6.61
N THR A 245 -6.11 8.73 -7.51
CA THR A 245 -5.62 7.90 -8.62
C THR A 245 -4.45 7.00 -8.21
N TYR A 246 -3.46 7.55 -7.48
CA TYR A 246 -2.19 6.85 -7.22
C TYR A 246 -2.03 6.35 -5.78
N ASN A 247 -2.90 6.77 -4.86
CA ASN A 247 -3.07 6.14 -3.55
C ASN A 247 -4.10 4.98 -3.64
N ALA A 248 -3.98 4.14 -4.68
CA ALA A 248 -4.77 2.95 -4.90
C ALA A 248 -3.94 1.88 -5.66
N PRO A 249 -4.30 0.58 -5.56
CA PRO A 249 -3.72 -0.46 -6.42
C PRO A 249 -3.95 -0.16 -7.91
N PRO A 250 -2.97 -0.42 -8.80
CA PRO A 250 -1.71 -1.15 -8.54
C PRO A 250 -0.59 -0.31 -7.90
N TYR A 251 -0.68 1.02 -7.93
CA TYR A 251 0.41 1.96 -7.57
C TYR A 251 0.89 1.82 -6.12
N VAL A 252 -0.03 1.46 -5.22
CA VAL A 252 0.24 1.14 -3.81
C VAL A 252 -0.50 -0.13 -3.40
N LYS A 253 -0.01 -0.81 -2.35
CA LYS A 253 -0.56 -2.12 -1.90
C LYS A 253 -1.98 -2.02 -1.35
N GLU A 254 -2.26 -0.96 -0.60
CA GLU A 254 -3.55 -0.65 0.02
C GLU A 254 -3.86 0.82 -0.28
N GLY A 255 -5.14 1.12 -0.53
CA GLY A 255 -5.55 2.43 -1.03
C GLY A 255 -6.15 3.35 0.05
N GLY A 256 -6.04 4.66 -0.18
CA GLY A 256 -6.60 5.70 0.68
C GLY A 256 -5.87 5.94 2.01
N SER A 257 -4.74 5.30 2.25
CA SER A 257 -3.94 5.47 3.47
C SER A 257 -3.22 6.83 3.48
N ILE A 258 -3.06 7.42 4.67
CA ILE A 258 -2.18 8.58 4.89
C ILE A 258 -1.02 8.18 5.80
N PRO A 259 0.19 8.76 5.63
CA PRO A 259 0.54 9.79 4.66
C PRO A 259 0.66 9.22 3.25
N PHE A 260 0.43 10.07 2.24
CA PHE A 260 0.70 9.79 0.84
C PHE A 260 1.67 10.83 0.27
N VAL A 261 2.61 10.40 -0.58
CA VAL A 261 3.54 11.28 -1.28
C VAL A 261 3.60 10.91 -2.76
N ASP A 262 3.40 11.88 -3.66
CA ASP A 262 3.78 11.79 -5.08
C ASP A 262 5.05 12.59 -5.35
N LEU A 263 5.95 12.01 -6.15
CA LEU A 263 7.24 12.55 -6.52
C LEU A 263 7.28 12.70 -8.05
N GLY A 264 6.72 13.80 -8.55
CA GLY A 264 6.75 14.21 -9.96
C GLY A 264 6.03 13.29 -10.94
N GLY A 265 5.10 12.44 -10.48
CA GLY A 265 4.48 11.37 -11.27
C GLY A 265 5.42 10.21 -11.63
N LYS A 266 6.59 10.10 -10.97
CA LYS A 266 7.56 9.00 -11.18
C LYS A 266 7.62 8.00 -10.04
N PHE A 267 7.38 8.45 -8.81
CA PHE A 267 7.35 7.58 -7.63
C PHE A 267 6.22 7.99 -6.70
N VAL A 268 5.67 7.03 -5.97
CA VAL A 268 4.78 7.29 -4.83
C VAL A 268 5.24 6.57 -3.57
N ALA A 269 4.88 7.12 -2.42
CA ALA A 269 4.94 6.45 -1.12
C ALA A 269 3.56 6.54 -0.44
N SER A 270 3.19 5.52 0.32
CA SER A 270 1.96 5.49 1.12
C SER A 270 2.21 4.72 2.41
N GLY A 271 1.77 5.28 3.54
CA GLY A 271 2.21 4.85 4.88
C GLY A 271 3.57 5.43 5.28
N ALA A 272 4.01 5.15 6.50
CA ALA A 272 5.31 5.60 7.00
C ALA A 272 6.46 4.68 6.59
N SER A 273 7.62 5.26 6.35
CA SER A 273 8.88 4.59 6.03
C SER A 273 9.50 3.86 7.23
N TYR A 274 9.03 4.14 8.46
CA TYR A 274 9.46 3.53 9.72
C TYR A 274 8.36 3.63 10.80
N SER A 275 8.50 2.86 11.90
CA SER A 275 7.54 2.88 13.02
C SER A 275 7.58 4.19 13.83
N PRO A 276 6.44 4.87 14.06
CA PRO A 276 6.38 6.10 14.88
C PRO A 276 6.86 5.94 16.33
N ASP A 277 6.80 4.71 16.88
CA ASP A 277 7.23 4.35 18.24
C ASP A 277 8.66 4.82 18.59
N ILE A 278 9.55 4.92 17.58
CA ILE A 278 10.94 5.37 17.76
C ILE A 278 11.05 6.85 18.19
N LEU A 279 9.96 7.61 18.09
CA LEU A 279 9.85 9.01 18.52
C LEU A 279 9.05 9.16 19.84
N ALA A 280 8.61 8.07 20.47
CA ALA A 280 7.74 8.11 21.64
C ALA A 280 8.40 8.84 22.83
N GLY A 281 7.67 9.80 23.41
CA GLY A 281 8.15 10.59 24.55
C GLY A 281 9.30 11.55 24.23
N LYS A 282 9.48 11.93 22.97
CA LYS A 282 10.48 12.91 22.53
C LYS A 282 9.90 14.29 22.24
N THR A 283 10.76 15.30 22.35
CA THR A 283 10.53 16.64 21.79
C THR A 283 10.96 16.70 20.31
N GLN A 284 10.38 17.62 19.53
CA GLN A 284 10.83 17.89 18.17
C GLN A 284 12.31 18.33 18.14
N ALA A 285 12.76 19.05 19.19
CA ALA A 285 14.15 19.46 19.35
C ALA A 285 15.11 18.27 19.57
N GLU A 286 14.75 17.26 20.38
CA GLU A 286 15.54 16.02 20.51
C GLU A 286 15.58 15.23 19.20
N VAL A 287 14.45 15.10 18.49
CA VAL A 287 14.39 14.39 17.21
C VAL A 287 15.30 15.08 16.19
N ALA A 288 15.22 16.40 16.07
CA ALA A 288 16.07 17.20 15.19
C ALA A 288 17.56 17.13 15.61
N ALA A 289 17.86 17.23 16.90
CA ALA A 289 19.23 17.14 17.42
C ALA A 289 19.86 15.75 17.22
N ALA A 290 19.05 14.68 17.18
CA ALA A 290 19.50 13.32 16.91
C ALA A 290 19.90 13.10 15.44
N LEU A 291 19.38 13.88 14.48
CA LEU A 291 19.61 13.65 13.03
C LEU A 291 21.09 13.68 12.60
N LYS A 292 21.96 14.35 13.37
CA LYS A 292 23.39 14.46 13.08
C LYS A 292 24.21 13.24 13.52
N ASP A 293 23.68 12.42 14.44
CA ASP A 293 24.37 11.26 15.02
C ASP A 293 24.01 9.98 14.24
N PRO A 294 24.90 9.43 13.40
CA PRO A 294 24.60 8.22 12.61
C PRO A 294 24.41 6.97 13.46
N SER A 295 24.87 6.97 14.72
CA SER A 295 24.65 5.85 15.65
C SER A 295 23.21 5.82 16.19
N SER A 296 22.53 6.96 16.24
CA SER A 296 21.18 7.12 16.79
C SER A 296 20.13 6.28 16.03
N PRO A 297 19.24 5.55 16.72
CA PRO A 297 18.09 4.90 16.10
C PRO A 297 17.20 5.88 15.33
N ILE A 298 17.03 7.10 15.84
CA ILE A 298 16.20 8.16 15.23
C ILE A 298 16.83 8.62 13.90
N ALA A 299 18.14 8.83 13.86
CA ALA A 299 18.84 9.13 12.61
C ALA A 299 18.77 7.97 11.62
N LYS A 300 19.00 6.72 12.09
CA LYS A 300 18.91 5.52 11.25
C LYS A 300 17.55 5.38 10.56
N ALA A 301 16.47 5.73 11.24
CA ALA A 301 15.13 5.77 10.67
C ALA A 301 14.90 6.98 9.73
N ILE A 302 15.09 8.21 10.22
CA ILE A 302 14.77 9.44 9.47
C ILE A 302 15.76 9.68 8.34
N VAL A 303 17.06 9.74 8.64
CA VAL A 303 18.10 9.99 7.63
C VAL A 303 18.12 8.85 6.61
N GLY A 304 17.95 7.60 7.07
CA GLY A 304 17.87 6.42 6.20
C GLY A 304 16.69 6.44 5.24
N SER A 305 15.50 6.86 5.71
CA SER A 305 14.33 7.02 4.84
C SER A 305 14.51 8.21 3.89
N SER A 306 15.07 9.32 4.38
CA SER A 306 15.35 10.52 3.57
C SER A 306 16.37 10.26 2.45
N ASN A 307 17.26 9.28 2.58
CA ASN A 307 18.15 8.84 1.50
C ASN A 307 17.35 8.24 0.32
N LEU A 308 16.29 7.46 0.56
CA LEU A 308 15.41 6.96 -0.50
C LEU A 308 14.65 8.11 -1.18
N TYR A 309 14.08 9.05 -0.40
CA TYR A 309 13.43 10.23 -0.97
C TYR A 309 14.41 11.06 -1.79
N THR A 310 15.61 11.32 -1.28
CA THR A 310 16.65 12.06 -2.01
C THR A 310 17.00 11.38 -3.33
N ALA A 311 17.11 10.04 -3.37
CA ALA A 311 17.33 9.29 -4.60
C ALA A 311 16.16 9.34 -5.59
N ALA A 312 14.91 9.28 -5.12
CA ALA A 312 13.73 9.47 -5.95
C ALA A 312 13.67 10.90 -6.52
N LEU A 313 13.89 11.92 -5.67
CA LEU A 313 13.94 13.32 -6.04
C LEU A 313 15.02 13.59 -7.10
N CYS A 314 16.22 13.02 -6.97
CA CYS A 314 17.25 13.10 -7.99
C CYS A 314 16.82 12.53 -9.35
N GLN A 315 16.13 11.38 -9.38
CA GLN A 315 15.57 10.86 -10.64
C GLN A 315 14.42 11.71 -11.20
N VAL A 316 13.73 12.46 -10.35
CA VAL A 316 12.68 13.43 -10.73
C VAL A 316 13.29 14.72 -11.30
N THR A 317 14.35 15.27 -10.69
CA THR A 317 15.00 16.53 -11.09
C THR A 317 16.06 16.40 -12.20
N GLY A 318 16.37 15.19 -12.65
CA GLY A 318 17.43 14.96 -13.66
C GLY A 318 18.84 15.01 -13.06
N ASN A 319 19.00 14.48 -11.84
CA ASN A 319 20.21 14.45 -11.03
C ASN A 319 20.72 15.85 -10.63
N GLN A 320 19.80 16.76 -10.29
CA GLN A 320 20.12 18.09 -9.77
C GLN A 320 19.52 18.34 -8.36
N PRO A 321 20.28 18.95 -7.42
CA PRO A 321 21.63 19.46 -7.59
C PRO A 321 22.70 18.36 -7.56
N SER A 322 23.69 18.48 -8.44
CA SER A 322 24.73 17.45 -8.65
C SER A 322 25.42 16.99 -7.35
N ASN A 323 25.81 17.92 -6.45
CA ASN A 323 26.49 17.59 -5.20
C ASN A 323 25.68 16.68 -4.25
N VAL A 324 24.35 16.76 -4.31
CA VAL A 324 23.45 15.85 -3.59
C VAL A 324 23.30 14.54 -4.36
N CYS A 325 23.03 14.63 -5.66
CA CYS A 325 22.65 13.49 -6.49
C CYS A 325 23.81 12.54 -6.86
N THR A 326 25.06 13.00 -6.77
CA THR A 326 26.26 12.15 -6.93
C THR A 326 26.84 11.68 -5.60
N SER A 327 26.18 11.94 -4.46
CA SER A 327 26.67 11.48 -3.16
C SER A 327 26.59 9.96 -3.03
N ALA A 328 27.49 9.37 -2.23
CA ALA A 328 27.56 7.92 -2.04
C ALA A 328 26.26 7.34 -1.45
N ALA A 329 25.69 8.04 -0.45
CA ALA A 329 24.41 7.69 0.17
C ALA A 329 23.26 7.60 -0.84
N VAL A 330 23.11 8.62 -1.69
CA VAL A 330 22.04 8.71 -2.70
C VAL A 330 22.25 7.68 -3.81
N THR A 331 23.49 7.47 -4.24
CA THR A 331 23.85 6.46 -5.25
C THR A 331 23.51 5.05 -4.76
N ALA A 332 23.80 4.72 -3.49
CA ALA A 332 23.43 3.45 -2.88
C ALA A 332 21.91 3.30 -2.70
N ALA A 333 21.22 4.38 -2.29
CA ALA A 333 19.78 4.42 -2.09
C ALA A 333 18.97 4.29 -3.38
N ALA A 334 19.48 4.79 -4.52
CA ALA A 334 18.83 4.64 -5.82
C ALA A 334 18.62 3.16 -6.21
N GLY A 335 19.55 2.28 -5.82
CA GLY A 335 19.43 0.82 -5.98
C GLY A 335 18.46 0.13 -5.01
N LYS A 336 17.77 0.88 -4.15
CA LYS A 336 16.83 0.41 -3.12
C LYS A 336 15.41 0.98 -3.27
N LEU A 337 15.17 1.84 -4.27
CA LEU A 337 13.85 2.35 -4.60
C LEU A 337 12.89 1.20 -4.95
N GLY A 338 11.64 1.32 -4.51
CA GLY A 338 10.62 0.30 -4.70
C GLY A 338 10.16 0.18 -6.15
N LYS A 339 9.40 -0.88 -6.42
CA LYS A 339 8.65 -1.06 -7.66
C LYS A 339 7.18 -1.27 -7.31
N SER A 340 6.30 -0.57 -8.00
CA SER A 340 4.87 -0.88 -8.06
C SER A 340 4.61 -2.18 -8.84
#